data_AF-A0A946ZUE4-F1
#
_entry.id   AF-A0A946ZUE4-F1
#
_cell.length_a   1.000
_cell.length_b   1.000
_cell.length_c   1.000
_cell.angle_alpha   90.00
_cell.angle_beta   90.00
_cell.angle_gamma   90.00
#
_symmetry.space_group_name_H-M   'P 1'
#
loop_
_entity.id
_entity.type
_entity.pdbx_description
1 polymer ?
#
loop_
_entity_poly.entity_id
_entity_poly.type
_entity_poly.pdbx_seq_one_letter_code
_entity_poly.pdbx_strand_id
1 'polypeptide(L)' 'ELREMYDGVILPAFHMSKTHWNTLHFEQLPYKLITELTDHSYELVIAKFTKKLKAVYDSL' A
#
# COMPACT_ATOMS: atom_id res chain seq x y z
N GLU A 1 14.73 2.94 0.56
CA GLU A 1 14.46 1.67 -0.16
C GLU A 1 13.43 1.77 -1.29
N LEU A 2 12.11 1.54 -1.09
CA LEU A 2 11.16 1.37 -2.23
C LEU A 2 11.12 2.55 -3.21
N ARG A 3 11.00 3.79 -2.72
CA ARG A 3 10.96 4.99 -3.57
C ARG A 3 12.26 5.27 -4.30
N GLU A 4 13.39 4.84 -3.73
CA GLU A 4 14.71 5.02 -4.35
C GLU A 4 14.92 4.01 -5.49
N MET A 5 14.44 2.77 -5.33
CA MET A 5 14.53 1.74 -6.38
C MET A 5 13.65 2.03 -7.60
N TYR A 6 12.54 2.76 -7.40
CA TYR A 6 11.57 3.09 -8.45
C TYR A 6 11.43 4.61 -8.62
N ASP A 7 12.57 5.32 -8.60
CA ASP A 7 12.61 6.78 -8.73
C ASP A 7 11.87 7.25 -9.99
N GLY A 8 11.13 8.35 -9.86
CA GLY A 8 10.26 8.88 -10.91
C GLY A 8 8.97 8.10 -11.19
N VAL A 9 8.79 6.90 -10.63
CA VAL A 9 7.62 6.01 -10.88
C VAL A 9 6.80 5.72 -9.63
N ILE A 10 7.48 5.52 -8.48
CA ILE A 10 6.85 5.44 -7.16
C ILE A 10 7.20 6.70 -6.40
N LEU A 11 6.23 7.60 -6.29
CA LEU A 11 6.41 8.93 -5.75
C LEU A 11 5.85 9.04 -4.33
N PRO A 12 6.29 10.05 -3.55
CA PRO A 12 5.57 10.46 -2.35
C PRO A 12 4.09 10.73 -2.65
N ALA A 13 3.22 10.47 -1.68
CA ALA A 13 1.78 10.64 -1.86
C ALA A 13 1.39 12.07 -2.25
N PHE A 14 0.50 12.18 -3.23
CA PHE A 14 -0.18 13.42 -3.57
C PHE A 14 -1.31 13.71 -2.56
N HIS A 15 -1.31 14.91 -1.96
CA HIS A 15 -2.26 15.38 -0.92
C HIS A 15 -2.39 14.56 0.38
N MET A 16 -1.91 13.31 0.41
CA MET A 16 -1.96 12.40 1.55
C MET A 16 -0.64 12.40 2.33
N SER A 17 -0.58 11.65 3.44
CA SER A 17 0.63 11.52 4.25
C SER A 17 1.78 10.88 3.46
N LYS A 18 2.83 11.66 3.19
CA LYS A 18 4.06 11.21 2.50
C LYS A 18 4.84 10.15 3.30
N THR A 19 4.52 9.97 4.57
CA THR A 19 5.10 8.94 5.44
C THR A 19 4.49 7.57 5.17
N HIS A 20 3.17 7.51 4.94
CA HIS A 20 2.43 6.24 4.91
C HIS A 20 1.96 5.84 3.51
N TRP A 21 1.80 6.80 2.60
CA TRP A 21 1.19 6.57 1.29
C TRP A 21 2.20 6.80 0.18
N ASN A 22 2.00 6.10 -0.94
CA ASN A 22 2.76 6.27 -2.18
C ASN A 22 1.80 6.59 -3.32
N THR A 23 2.28 7.36 -4.29
CA THR A 23 1.60 7.52 -5.59
C THR A 23 2.32 6.59 -6.58
N LEU A 24 1.56 5.76 -7.31
CA LEU A 24 2.10 4.78 -8.25
C LEU A 24 1.69 5.16 -9.69
N HIS A 25 2.66 5.23 -10.61
CA HIS A 25 2.38 5.35 -12.04
C HIS A 25 2.21 3.95 -12.65
N PHE A 26 0.97 3.46 -12.73
CA PHE A 26 0.68 2.06 -13.08
C PHE A 26 1.22 1.60 -14.43
N GLU A 27 1.20 2.46 -15.46
CA GLU A 27 1.68 2.11 -16.80
C GLU A 27 3.19 1.82 -16.85
N GLN A 28 3.93 2.23 -15.83
CA GLN A 28 5.38 2.11 -15.74
C GLN A 28 5.82 1.05 -14.71
N LEU A 29 4.89 0.28 -14.15
CA LEU A 29 5.19 -0.78 -13.18
C LEU A 29 4.67 -2.14 -13.66
N PRO A 30 5.38 -3.24 -13.38
CA PRO A 30 4.86 -4.57 -13.65
C PRO A 30 3.56 -4.82 -12.87
N TYR A 31 2.56 -5.42 -13.52
CA TYR A 31 1.29 -5.74 -12.88
C TYR A 31 1.45 -6.50 -11.56
N LYS A 32 2.36 -7.49 -11.54
CA LYS A 32 2.68 -8.29 -10.35
C LYS A 32 3.14 -7.43 -9.16
N LEU A 33 3.96 -6.41 -9.41
CA LEU A 33 4.43 -5.51 -8.35
C LEU A 33 3.27 -4.65 -7.81
N ILE A 34 2.39 -4.16 -8.69
CA ILE A 34 1.23 -3.37 -8.28
C ILE A 34 0.31 -4.20 -7.39
N THR A 35 0.06 -5.48 -7.74
CA THR A 35 -0.74 -6.37 -6.91
C THR A 35 -0.07 -6.66 -5.57
N GLU A 36 1.23 -6.95 -5.54
CA GLU A 36 1.99 -7.16 -4.29
C GLU A 36 1.95 -5.94 -3.37
N LEU A 37 2.12 -4.73 -3.92
CA LEU A 37 2.02 -3.48 -3.15
C LEU A 37 0.61 -3.22 -2.63
N THR A 38 -0.41 -3.61 -3.41
CA THR A 38 -1.82 -3.49 -3.02
C THR A 38 -2.13 -4.43 -1.86
N ASP A 39 -1.74 -5.70 -1.97
CA ASP A 39 -1.91 -6.71 -0.92
C ASP A 39 -1.19 -6.28 0.36
N HIS A 40 0.07 -5.84 0.24
CA HIS A 40 0.83 -5.32 1.38
C HIS A 40 0.16 -4.11 2.03
N SER A 41 -0.33 -3.16 1.24
CA SER A 41 -1.06 -2.00 1.77
C SER A 41 -2.33 -2.41 2.53
N TYR A 42 -3.03 -3.43 2.03
CA TYR A 42 -4.22 -3.97 2.66
C TYR A 42 -3.91 -4.67 3.98
N GLU A 43 -2.86 -5.50 4.01
CA GLU A 43 -2.37 -6.15 5.23
C GLU A 43 -1.99 -5.14 6.32
N LEU A 44 -1.33 -4.04 5.95
CA LEU A 44 -0.97 -2.98 6.90
C LEU A 44 -2.19 -2.31 7.54
N VAL A 45 -3.30 -2.20 6.81
CA VAL A 45 -4.57 -1.67 7.34
C VAL A 45 -5.18 -2.67 8.33
N ILE A 46 -5.25 -3.95 7.96
CA ILE A 46 -5.76 -5.02 8.84
C ILE A 46 -4.92 -5.14 10.11
N ALA A 47 -3.60 -5.03 10.00
CA ALA A 47 -2.70 -5.10 11.16
C ALA A 47 -2.97 -4.00 12.19
N LYS A 48 -3.60 -2.89 11.78
CA LYS A 48 -4.00 -1.78 12.66
C LYS A 48 -5.43 -1.92 13.19
N PHE A 49 -6.15 -2.98 12.84
CA PHE A 49 -7.50 -3.18 13.34
C PHE A 49 -7.52 -3.36 14.86
N THR A 50 -8.57 -2.83 15.48
CA THR A 50 -8.89 -3.19 16.87
C THR A 50 -9.30 -4.66 16.92
N LYS A 51 -9.15 -5.31 18.09
CA LYS A 51 -9.57 -6.71 18.30
C LYS A 51 -11.01 -6.96 17.85
N LYS A 52 -11.92 -6.02 18.14
CA LYS A 52 -13.33 -6.12 17.74
C LYS A 52 -13.48 -6.12 16.21
N LEU A 53 -12.83 -5.19 15.52
CA LEU A 53 -12.92 -5.10 14.05
C LEU A 53 -12.26 -6.31 13.38
N LYS A 54 -11.13 -6.77 13.92
CA LYS A 54 -10.44 -7.98 13.43
C LYS A 54 -11.29 -9.23 13.58
N ALA A 55 -11.97 -9.40 14.71
CA ALA A 55 -12.89 -10.53 14.91
C ALA A 55 -14.07 -10.53 13.92
N VAL A 56 -14.61 -9.35 13.57
CA VAL A 56 -15.64 -9.25 12.52
C VAL A 56 -15.05 -9.62 11.16
N TYR A 57 -13.87 -9.09 10.83
CA TYR A 57 -13.19 -9.37 9.57
C TYR A 57 -12.87 -10.86 9.38
N ASP A 58 -12.40 -11.54 10.43
CA ASP A 58 -12.03 -12.97 10.38
C ASP A 58 -13.27 -13.90 10.28
N SER A 59 -14.48 -13.36 10.42
CA SER A 59 -15.75 -14.08 10.30
C SER A 59 -16.47 -13.89 8.96
N LEU A 60 -15.88 -13.12 8.04
CA LEU A 60 -16.35 -12.95 6.66
C LEU A 60 -15.93 -14.14 5.79
#